data_AF-A0A0K0DKW8-F1
#
_entry.id   AF-A0A0K0DKW8-F1
#
_cell.length_a   1.000
_cell.length_b   1.000
_cell.length_c   1.000
_cell.angle_alpha   90.00
_cell.angle_beta   90.00
_cell.angle_gamma   90.00
#
_symmetry.space_group_name_H-M   'P 1'
#
loop_
_entity.id
_entity.type
_entity.pdbx_description
1 polymer ?
#
loop_
_entity_poly.entity_id
_entity_poly.type
_entity_poly.pdbx_seq_one_letter_code
_entity_poly.pdbx_strand_id
1 'polypeptide(L)'
;MVRRIFSDNESPSRVLAKKKKYFSETSSNKNIFKKLIHPSYQERAEQYRRLFGAKIGPEPDEFLASFSCAYQREILCQGRMYISQRHVCFYANIFGWETNLVLPVSDVAAITKEKAALIFPNSLQVWKLLDY
;
A
#
# COMPACT_ATOMS: atom_id res chain seq x y z
N MET A 1 6.82 9.06 -0.31
CA MET A 1 8.22 8.90 0.13
C MET A 1 8.37 7.51 0.72
N VAL A 2 9.14 6.62 0.07
CA VAL A 2 9.57 5.35 0.68
C VAL A 2 11.09 5.27 0.56
N ARG A 3 11.68 4.98 1.72
CA ARG A 3 13.10 4.88 2.03
C ARG A 3 13.79 3.91 1.08
N ARG A 4 14.85 4.39 0.42
CA ARG A 4 15.82 3.61 -0.36
C ARG A 4 16.53 2.62 0.60
N ILE A 5 16.54 1.34 0.27
CA ILE A 5 17.55 0.39 0.75
C ILE A 5 18.19 -0.21 -0.50
N PHE A 6 19.35 0.40 -0.83
CA PHE A 6 20.50 -0.04 -1.64
C PHE A 6 20.21 -0.76 -2.97
N SER A 7 20.55 -0.15 -4.12
CA SER A 7 21.90 -0.02 -4.71
C SER A 7 22.45 -1.38 -5.13
N ASP A 8 22.57 -1.53 -6.44
CA ASP A 8 22.96 -2.73 -7.17
C ASP A 8 24.37 -3.24 -6.81
N ASN A 9 24.56 -4.56 -6.94
CA ASN A 9 25.80 -5.36 -6.79
C ASN A 9 26.25 -5.79 -5.38
N GLU A 10 25.47 -6.63 -4.70
CA GLU A 10 25.96 -7.46 -3.57
C GLU A 10 25.66 -8.95 -3.82
N SER A 11 26.64 -9.82 -3.52
CA SER A 11 26.55 -11.28 -3.72
C SER A 11 25.38 -11.92 -2.95
N PRO A 12 24.71 -12.96 -3.51
CA PRO A 12 23.44 -13.51 -2.99
C PRO A 12 23.48 -13.91 -1.50
N SER A 13 24.63 -14.37 -1.03
CA SER A 13 24.89 -14.79 0.35
C SER A 13 24.84 -13.62 1.36
N ARG A 14 25.24 -12.40 0.95
CA ARG A 14 25.17 -11.21 1.81
C ARG A 14 23.75 -10.64 1.90
N VAL A 15 22.97 -10.76 0.81
CA VAL A 15 21.55 -10.37 0.77
C VAL A 15 20.70 -11.24 1.69
N LEU A 16 20.94 -12.55 1.70
CA LEU A 16 20.27 -13.50 2.61
C LEU A 16 20.61 -13.24 4.08
N ALA A 17 21.88 -12.93 4.38
CA ALA A 17 22.32 -12.57 5.71
C ALA A 17 21.69 -11.24 6.19
N LYS A 18 21.60 -10.23 5.31
CA LYS A 18 20.89 -8.97 5.61
C LYS A 18 19.39 -9.16 5.78
N LYS A 19 18.73 -10.01 4.97
CA LYS A 19 17.31 -10.37 5.16
C LYS A 19 17.07 -11.10 6.47
N LYS A 20 17.93 -12.06 6.83
CA LYS A 20 17.86 -12.76 8.13
C LYS A 20 18.09 -11.80 9.29
N LYS A 21 19.05 -10.89 9.18
CA LYS A 21 19.33 -9.87 10.20
C LYS A 21 18.17 -8.88 10.36
N TYR A 22 17.57 -8.44 9.25
CA TYR A 22 16.36 -7.62 9.26
C TYR A 22 15.18 -8.37 9.93
N PHE A 23 14.95 -9.63 9.56
CA PHE A 23 13.92 -10.45 10.21
C PHE A 23 14.22 -10.73 11.70
N SER A 24 15.49 -10.90 12.10
CA SER A 24 15.87 -11.14 13.50
C SER A 24 15.82 -9.89 14.37
N GLU A 25 16.19 -8.72 13.83
CA GLU A 25 16.08 -7.43 14.53
C GLU A 25 14.61 -7.00 14.69
N THR A 26 13.71 -7.54 13.87
CA THR A 26 12.25 -7.33 14.00
C THR A 26 11.65 -8.04 15.23
N SER A 27 12.37 -8.97 15.87
CA SER A 27 11.86 -9.70 17.04
C SER A 27 11.99 -8.93 18.37
N SER A 28 12.84 -7.90 18.48
CA SER A 28 13.14 -7.26 19.79
C SER A 28 12.55 -5.87 20.02
N ASN A 29 11.89 -5.22 19.06
CA ASN A 29 11.31 -3.89 19.31
C ASN A 29 9.95 -3.65 18.62
N LYS A 30 8.97 -4.48 19.00
CA LYS A 30 7.55 -4.39 18.60
C LYS A 30 6.96 -2.98 18.79
N ASN A 31 7.51 -2.19 19.71
CA ASN A 31 7.04 -0.83 20.02
C ASN A 31 7.51 0.25 19.03
N ILE A 32 8.66 0.06 18.36
CA ILE A 32 9.19 1.03 17.39
C ILE A 32 8.52 0.84 16.04
N PHE A 33 8.33 -0.40 15.58
CA PHE A 33 7.55 -0.66 14.37
C PHE A 33 6.13 -0.13 14.53
N LYS A 34 5.43 -0.40 15.65
CA LYS A 34 4.10 0.15 15.94
C LYS A 34 4.03 1.69 15.91
N LYS A 35 5.10 2.39 16.29
CA LYS A 35 5.18 3.87 16.25
C LYS A 35 5.53 4.43 14.86
N LEU A 36 6.19 3.66 14.01
CA LEU A 36 6.60 4.09 12.65
C LEU A 36 5.50 3.85 11.60
N ILE A 37 4.53 2.97 11.86
CA ILE A 37 3.26 2.84 11.11
C ILE A 37 2.22 3.79 11.74
N HIS A 38 2.43 5.09 11.52
CA HIS A 38 1.47 6.20 11.42
C HIS A 38 -0.05 5.83 11.51
N PRO A 39 -0.91 6.82 11.88
CA PRO A 39 -1.63 7.02 13.16
C PRO A 39 -2.06 5.72 13.88
N SER A 40 -2.76 5.77 15.02
CA SER A 40 -3.21 4.53 15.64
C SER A 40 -3.96 3.69 14.59
N TYR A 41 -3.61 2.41 14.46
CA TYR A 41 -4.25 1.48 13.51
C TYR A 41 -5.78 1.61 13.53
N GLN A 42 -6.33 1.89 14.72
CA GLN A 42 -7.73 2.18 14.98
C GLN A 42 -8.23 3.41 14.20
N GLU A 43 -7.58 4.57 14.30
CA GLU A 43 -7.95 5.76 13.52
C GLU A 43 -7.96 5.49 12.01
N ARG A 44 -6.99 4.71 11.50
CA ARG A 44 -6.96 4.36 10.07
C ARG A 44 -8.06 3.37 9.68
N ALA A 45 -8.36 2.41 10.55
CA ALA A 45 -9.47 1.48 10.36
C ALA A 45 -10.83 2.19 10.40
N GLU A 46 -10.99 3.19 11.27
CA GLU A 46 -12.17 4.05 11.33
C GLU A 46 -12.30 4.90 10.07
N GLN A 47 -11.22 5.53 9.62
CA GLN A 47 -11.20 6.26 8.35
C GLN A 47 -11.54 5.35 7.17
N TYR A 48 -10.99 4.14 7.13
CA TYR A 48 -11.30 3.15 6.11
C TYR A 48 -12.80 2.84 6.09
N ARG A 49 -13.39 2.52 7.25
CA ARG A 49 -14.84 2.27 7.36
C ARG A 49 -15.68 3.47 6.95
N ARG A 50 -15.27 4.69 7.33
CA ARG A 50 -15.99 5.92 6.95
C ARG A 50 -15.96 6.19 5.44
N LEU A 51 -14.82 5.97 4.80
CA LEU A 51 -14.63 6.27 3.37
C LEU A 51 -15.24 5.21 2.45
N PHE A 52 -15.15 3.94 2.84
CA PHE A 52 -15.46 2.81 1.95
C PHE A 52 -16.55 1.87 2.47
N GLY A 53 -17.01 2.01 3.72
CA GLY A 53 -18.00 1.11 4.32
C GLY A 53 -19.30 1.02 3.51
N ALA A 54 -19.81 2.15 3.02
CA ALA A 54 -21.00 2.18 2.17
C ALA A 54 -20.79 1.51 0.80
N LYS A 55 -19.54 1.38 0.32
CA LYS A 55 -19.19 0.82 -1.01
C LYS A 55 -18.87 -0.67 -0.97
N ILE A 56 -18.33 -1.14 0.14
CA ILE A 56 -17.91 -2.53 0.35
C ILE A 56 -19.09 -3.41 0.79
N GLY A 57 -20.12 -2.79 1.38
CA GLY A 57 -21.31 -3.49 1.87
C GLY A 57 -21.17 -3.97 3.32
N PRO A 58 -22.16 -4.73 3.83
CA PRO A 58 -22.25 -5.11 5.24
C PRO A 58 -21.28 -6.22 5.65
N GLU A 59 -20.60 -6.82 4.67
CA GLU A 59 -19.68 -7.93 4.90
C GLU A 59 -18.50 -7.52 5.79
N PRO A 60 -18.10 -8.36 6.76
CA PRO A 60 -16.93 -8.08 7.58
C PRO A 60 -15.68 -8.02 6.71
N ASP A 61 -15.00 -6.88 6.74
CA ASP A 61 -13.74 -6.65 6.07
C ASP A 61 -12.73 -6.04 7.03
N GLU A 62 -11.67 -6.80 7.33
CA GLU A 62 -10.64 -6.38 8.28
C GLU A 62 -9.59 -5.51 7.58
N PHE A 63 -9.46 -4.27 8.06
CA PHE A 63 -8.42 -3.35 7.62
C PHE A 63 -7.04 -3.86 8.05
N LEU A 64 -6.06 -3.89 7.14
CA LEU A 64 -4.72 -4.42 7.42
C LEU A 64 -3.68 -3.30 7.51
N ALA A 65 -3.68 -2.38 6.54
CA ALA A 65 -2.65 -1.35 6.43
C ALA A 65 -3.08 -0.16 5.57
N SER A 66 -2.40 0.97 5.75
CA SER A 66 -2.51 2.11 4.83
C SER A 66 -1.15 2.59 4.37
N PHE A 67 -1.08 3.07 3.13
CA PHE A 67 0.14 3.55 2.50
C PHE A 67 -0.12 4.89 1.82
N SER A 68 0.74 5.87 2.08
CA SER A 68 0.73 7.13 1.32
C SER A 68 1.24 6.83 -0.10
N CYS A 69 0.46 7.15 -1.12
CA CYS A 69 0.80 6.90 -2.51
C CYS A 69 0.19 7.96 -3.43
N ALA A 70 0.50 7.90 -4.73
CA ALA A 70 -0.18 8.68 -5.74
C ALA A 70 -0.76 7.72 -6.79
N TYR A 71 -1.98 8.01 -7.23
CA TYR A 71 -2.63 7.27 -8.29
C TYR A 71 -2.38 7.96 -9.63
N GLN A 72 -1.86 7.22 -10.61
CA GLN A 72 -1.57 7.73 -11.94
C GLN A 72 -2.83 7.65 -12.80
N ARG A 73 -3.40 8.81 -13.16
CA ARG A 73 -4.38 8.97 -14.25
C ARG A 73 -3.76 9.85 -15.34
N GLU A 74 -4.48 10.86 -15.82
CA GLU A 74 -3.92 11.95 -16.64
C GLU A 74 -2.88 12.76 -15.85
N ILE A 75 -3.10 12.93 -14.54
CA ILE A 75 -2.16 13.51 -13.58
C ILE A 75 -1.94 12.57 -12.39
N LEU A 76 -0.86 12.79 -11.63
CA LEU A 76 -0.60 12.08 -10.38
C LEU A 76 -1.46 12.64 -9.25
N CYS A 77 -2.47 11.88 -8.84
CA CYS A 77 -3.32 12.24 -7.72
C CYS A 77 -2.72 11.74 -6.42
N GLN A 78 -2.16 12.63 -5.59
CA GLN A 78 -1.66 12.27 -4.26
C GLN A 78 -2.82 11.83 -3.35
N GLY A 79 -2.66 10.69 -2.69
CA GLY A 79 -3.68 10.14 -1.80
C GLY A 79 -3.14 9.07 -0.87
N ARG A 80 -4.03 8.17 -0.48
CA ARG A 80 -3.74 7.06 0.41
C ARG A 80 -4.43 5.80 -0.07
N MET A 81 -3.66 4.73 -0.16
CA MET A 81 -4.16 3.39 -0.37
C MET A 81 -4.43 2.73 0.98
N TYR A 82 -5.54 2.02 1.07
CA TYR A 82 -5.99 1.25 2.21
C TYR A 82 -6.11 -0.20 1.75
N ILE A 83 -5.53 -1.11 2.51
CA ILE A 83 -5.54 -2.55 2.23
C ILE A 83 -6.35 -3.21 3.34
N SER A 84 -7.33 -4.02 2.95
CA SER A 84 -8.06 -4.93 3.83
C SER A 84 -7.88 -6.37 3.39
N GLN A 85 -8.51 -7.32 4.09
CA GLN A 85 -8.49 -8.72 3.68
C GLN A 85 -9.15 -8.94 2.31
N ARG A 86 -10.23 -8.19 2.00
CA ARG A 86 -11.03 -8.42 0.79
C ARG A 86 -10.91 -7.33 -0.26
N HIS A 87 -10.34 -6.17 0.08
CA HIS A 87 -10.30 -5.01 -0.83
C HIS A 87 -8.96 -4.26 -0.81
N VAL A 88 -8.64 -3.69 -1.96
CA VAL A 88 -7.63 -2.66 -2.14
C VAL A 88 -8.36 -1.37 -2.49
N CYS A 89 -8.27 -0.38 -1.62
CA CYS A 89 -9.01 0.87 -1.75
C CYS A 89 -8.05 2.06 -1.88
N PHE A 90 -8.44 3.11 -2.60
CA PHE A 90 -7.67 4.35 -2.72
C PHE A 90 -8.57 5.56 -2.51
N TYR A 91 -8.10 6.51 -1.72
CA TYR A 91 -8.74 7.81 -1.52
C TYR A 91 -7.77 8.95 -1.81
N ALA A 92 -8.23 9.93 -2.57
CA ALA A 92 -7.60 11.23 -2.71
C ALA A 92 -8.66 12.32 -2.72
N ASN A 93 -8.33 13.49 -2.19
CA ASN A 93 -9.14 14.69 -2.29
C ASN A 93 -8.22 15.83 -2.71
N ILE A 94 -8.41 16.32 -3.93
CA ILE A 94 -7.63 17.41 -4.51
C ILE A 94 -8.61 18.52 -4.87
N PHE A 95 -8.50 19.68 -4.21
CA PHE A 95 -9.39 20.83 -4.43
C PHE A 95 -10.90 20.50 -4.35
N GLY A 96 -11.31 19.61 -3.45
CA GLY A 96 -12.70 19.18 -3.30
C GLY A 96 -13.13 18.05 -4.24
N TRP A 97 -12.29 17.67 -5.20
CA TRP A 97 -12.52 16.54 -6.09
C TRP A 97 -12.09 15.24 -5.40
N GLU A 98 -13.08 14.48 -4.94
CA GLU A 98 -12.83 13.20 -4.29
C GLU A 98 -12.68 12.07 -5.30
N THR A 99 -11.52 11.43 -5.30
CA THR A 99 -11.28 10.17 -6.02
C THR A 99 -11.35 9.03 -5.02
N ASN A 100 -12.26 8.09 -5.26
CA ASN A 100 -12.43 6.90 -4.45
C ASN A 100 -12.43 5.67 -5.34
N LEU A 101 -11.49 4.75 -5.13
CA LEU A 101 -11.41 3.48 -5.84
C LEU A 101 -11.55 2.34 -4.84
N VAL A 102 -12.31 1.31 -5.22
CA VAL A 102 -12.48 0.08 -4.47
C VAL A 102 -12.27 -1.06 -5.44
N LEU A 103 -11.28 -1.90 -5.17
CA LEU A 103 -10.96 -3.08 -5.98
C LEU A 103 -11.05 -4.31 -5.07
N PRO A 104 -12.01 -5.22 -5.31
CA PRO A 104 -12.02 -6.51 -4.64
C PRO A 104 -10.74 -7.27 -4.94
N VAL A 105 -10.16 -7.90 -3.92
CA VAL A 105 -8.96 -8.74 -4.07
C VAL A 105 -9.25 -9.94 -4.99
N SER A 106 -10.50 -10.41 -5.03
CA SER A 106 -10.96 -11.43 -5.98
C SER A 106 -10.81 -11.02 -7.44
N ASP A 107 -10.85 -9.71 -7.71
CA ASP A 107 -10.79 -9.15 -9.06
C ASP A 107 -9.35 -8.80 -9.46
N VAL A 108 -8.36 -9.00 -8.58
CA VAL A 108 -6.95 -8.71 -8.86
C VAL A 108 -6.36 -9.87 -9.65
N ALA A 109 -5.96 -9.59 -10.89
CA ALA A 109 -5.31 -10.56 -11.77
C ALA A 109 -3.80 -10.67 -11.48
N ALA A 110 -3.14 -9.53 -11.32
CA ALA A 110 -1.71 -9.46 -11.11
C ALA A 110 -1.32 -8.15 -10.41
N ILE A 111 -0.21 -8.21 -9.67
CA ILE A 111 0.43 -7.03 -9.07
C ILE A 111 1.88 -7.00 -9.54
N THR A 112 2.25 -6.01 -10.33
CA THR A 112 3.63 -5.86 -10.84
C THR A 112 4.30 -4.64 -10.23
N LYS A 113 5.61 -4.76 -9.99
CA LYS A 113 6.42 -3.62 -9.62
C LYS A 113 6.84 -2.91 -10.90
N GLU A 114 6.25 -1.75 -11.15
CA GLU A 114 6.54 -0.95 -12.33
C GLU A 114 7.51 0.18 -12.03
N LYS A 115 8.16 0.66 -13.08
CA LYS A 115 8.87 1.93 -13.10
C LYS A 115 8.02 2.91 -13.92
N ALA A 116 7.25 3.78 -13.26
CA ALA A 116 6.61 4.87 -13.98
C ALA A 116 7.73 5.83 -14.43
N ALA A 117 7.89 5.94 -15.76
CA ALA A 117 8.90 6.68 -16.53
C ALA A 117 9.81 7.64 -15.74
N LEU A 118 11.13 7.37 -15.75
CA LEU A 118 12.29 8.19 -15.29
C LEU A 118 12.26 8.81 -13.87
N ILE A 119 11.11 9.05 -13.24
CA ILE A 119 10.93 9.92 -12.07
C ILE A 119 10.53 9.10 -10.83
N PHE A 120 9.77 8.00 -10.96
CA PHE A 120 9.29 7.21 -9.83
C PHE A 120 9.82 5.77 -9.86
N PRO A 121 10.88 5.47 -9.10
CA PRO A 121 11.51 4.14 -9.11
C PRO A 121 10.69 3.05 -8.39
N ASN A 122 9.60 3.41 -7.70
CA ASN A 122 8.79 2.50 -6.89
C ASN A 122 7.31 2.71 -7.21
N SER A 123 6.88 2.23 -8.38
CA SER A 123 5.46 2.16 -8.73
C SER A 123 4.97 0.73 -8.58
N LEU A 124 3.70 0.59 -8.25
CA LEU A 124 2.99 -0.68 -8.18
C LEU A 124 1.81 -0.57 -9.12
N GLN A 125 1.69 -1.51 -10.05
CA GLN A 125 0.56 -1.62 -10.96
C GLN A 125 -0.28 -2.82 -10.52
N VAL A 126 -1.59 -2.59 -10.45
CA VAL A 126 -2.57 -3.65 -10.17
C VAL A 126 -3.40 -3.85 -11.43
N TRP A 127 -3.43 -5.08 -11.92
CA TRP A 127 -4.21 -5.49 -13.07
C TRP A 127 -5.53 -6.09 -12.59
N LYS A 128 -6.64 -5.69 -13.21
CA LYS A 128 -7.95 -6.29 -12.93
C LYS A 128 -8.18 -7.50 -13.84
N LEU A 129 -8.91 -8.51 -13.39
CA LEU A 129 -9.26 -9.69 -14.17
C LEU A 129 -10.05 -9.38 -15.45
N LEU A 130 -10.78 -8.27 -15.49
CA LEU A 130 -11.54 -7.85 -16.68
C LEU A 130 -10.67 -7.18 -17.75
N ASP A 131 -9.39 -6.93 -17.47
CA ASP A 131 -8.44 -6.30 -18.40
C ASP A 131 -7.60 -7.34 -19.18
N TYR A 132 -7.97 -8.63 -19.12
CA TYR A 132 -7.34 -9.76 -19.83
C TYR A 132 -8.22 -10.33 -20.93
#